data_AF-A0A838RKZ3-F1
#
_entry.id   AF-A0A838RKZ3-F1
#
_cell.length_a   1.000
_cell.length_b   1.000
_cell.length_c   1.000
_cell.angle_alpha   90.00
_cell.angle_beta   90.00
_cell.angle_gamma   90.00
#
_symmetry.space_group_name_H-M   'P 1'
#
loop_
_entity.id
_entity.type
_entity.pdbx_description
1 polymer ?
#
loop_
_entity_poly.entity_id
_entity_poly.type
_entity_poly.pdbx_seq_one_letter_code
_entity_poly.pdbx_strand_id
1 'polypeptide(L)'
;MAGKYFEELEVGYHIRHTLGRTITEGDNVLFCALTMNTQPLHMNADFASHTEFGKPIVNGMLTMAMTVGITVAELTEGTIVANLDYETVRHPHPMYHGD
;
A
#
# COMPACT_ATOMS: atom_id res chain seq x y z
N MET A 1 -4.87 -15.95 -12.41
CA MET A 1 -4.68 -15.56 -13.82
C MET A 1 -3.20 -15.26 -13.96
N ALA A 2 -2.53 -15.66 -15.04
CA ALA A 2 -1.12 -15.29 -15.18
C ALA A 2 -1.04 -13.77 -15.41
N GLY A 3 0.05 -13.14 -14.95
CA GLY A 3 0.40 -11.77 -15.30
C GLY A 3 0.58 -11.61 -16.82
N LYS A 4 0.91 -10.41 -17.26
CA LYS A 4 1.08 -10.09 -18.69
C LYS A 4 2.53 -10.14 -19.10
N TYR A 5 2.79 -10.67 -20.29
CA TYR A 5 4.07 -10.50 -20.96
C TYR A 5 4.17 -9.10 -21.60
N PHE A 6 5.40 -8.70 -21.93
CA PHE A 6 5.69 -7.37 -22.46
C PHE A 6 4.89 -7.08 -23.74
N GLU A 7 4.71 -8.08 -24.60
CA GLU A 7 4.01 -7.98 -25.88
C GLU A 7 2.50 -7.80 -25.74
N GLU A 8 1.93 -8.05 -24.55
CA GLU A 8 0.51 -7.86 -24.24
C GLU A 8 0.22 -6.47 -23.64
N LEU A 9 1.25 -5.66 -23.43
CA LEU A 9 1.15 -4.34 -22.83
C LEU A 9 1.21 -3.26 -23.91
N GLU A 10 0.27 -2.33 -23.86
CA GLU A 10 0.24 -1.14 -24.71
C GLU A 10 0.40 0.12 -23.87
N VAL A 11 1.00 1.17 -24.42
CA VAL A 11 1.10 2.45 -23.73
C VAL A 11 -0.30 3.01 -23.48
N GLY A 12 -0.59 3.39 -22.23
CA GLY A 12 -1.91 3.85 -21.81
C GLY A 12 -2.87 2.72 -21.43
N TYR A 13 -2.39 1.48 -21.31
CA TYR A 13 -3.22 0.36 -20.84
C TYR A 13 -3.72 0.61 -19.40
N HIS A 14 -5.02 0.47 -19.19
CA HIS A 14 -5.67 0.69 -17.90
C HIS A 14 -6.21 -0.64 -17.35
N ILE A 15 -5.76 -1.03 -16.16
CA ILE A 15 -6.29 -2.20 -15.44
C ILE A 15 -7.19 -1.71 -14.30
N ARG A 16 -8.44 -2.18 -14.29
CA ARG A 16 -9.33 -2.01 -13.15
C ARG A 16 -9.22 -3.25 -12.26
N HIS A 17 -8.39 -3.15 -11.23
CA HIS A 17 -8.25 -4.20 -10.23
C HIS A 17 -9.57 -4.40 -9.49
N THR A 18 -10.02 -5.66 -9.41
CA THR A 18 -11.29 -6.01 -8.74
C THR A 18 -11.12 -6.22 -7.24
N LEU A 19 -9.90 -6.50 -6.80
CA LEU A 19 -9.57 -6.73 -5.40
C LEU A 19 -9.58 -5.40 -4.64
N GLY A 20 -10.45 -5.30 -3.64
CA GLY A 20 -10.38 -4.31 -2.57
C GLY A 20 -10.01 -5.00 -1.26
N ARG A 21 -9.33 -4.29 -0.37
CA ARG A 21 -8.99 -4.81 0.95
C ARG A 21 -9.09 -3.70 1.98
N THR A 22 -9.86 -3.96 3.03
CA THR A 22 -9.91 -3.10 4.22
C THR A 22 -8.61 -3.22 5.01
N ILE A 23 -8.01 -2.09 5.39
CA ILE A 23 -6.84 -2.04 6.27
C ILE A 23 -7.30 -1.98 7.73
N THR A 24 -6.82 -2.92 8.52
CA THR A 24 -7.11 -2.99 9.96
C THR A 24 -5.95 -2.43 10.79
N GLU A 25 -6.21 -2.19 12.07
CA GLU A 25 -5.15 -1.86 13.04
C GLU A 25 -4.08 -2.96 13.09
N GLY A 26 -4.49 -4.23 13.04
CA GLY A 26 -3.57 -5.36 13.06
C GLY A 26 -2.58 -5.35 11.90
N ASP A 27 -3.02 -4.97 10.70
CA ASP A 27 -2.15 -4.83 9.53
C ASP A 27 -1.10 -3.74 9.76
N ASN A 28 -1.53 -2.59 10.27
CA ASN A 28 -0.66 -1.43 10.48
C ASN A 28 0.38 -1.70 11.57
N VAL A 29 -0.04 -2.30 12.70
CA VAL A 29 0.85 -2.68 13.79
C VAL A 29 1.85 -3.74 13.34
N LEU A 30 1.39 -4.78 12.65
CA LEU A 30 2.28 -5.82 12.13
C LEU A 30 3.31 -5.25 11.16
N PHE A 31 2.87 -4.41 10.21
CA PHE A 31 3.77 -3.81 9.23
C PHE A 31 4.80 -2.89 9.89
N CYS A 32 4.39 -2.05 10.85
CA CYS A 32 5.33 -1.20 11.58
C CYS A 32 6.35 -2.02 12.37
N ALA A 33 5.93 -3.12 13.00
CA ALA A 33 6.83 -4.02 13.71
C ALA A 33 7.83 -4.71 12.77
N LEU A 34 7.35 -5.24 11.63
CA LEU A 34 8.20 -5.92 10.64
C LEU A 34 9.22 -4.99 9.98
N THR A 35 8.87 -3.72 9.81
CA THR A 35 9.72 -2.72 9.15
C THR A 35 10.51 -1.84 10.12
N MET A 36 10.44 -2.12 11.42
CA MET A 36 11.03 -1.30 12.49
C MET A 36 10.62 0.17 12.42
N ASN A 37 9.41 0.46 11.94
CA ASN A 37 8.89 1.82 11.93
C ASN A 37 8.37 2.19 13.33
N THR A 38 9.12 3.03 14.04
CA THR A 38 8.84 3.44 15.42
C THR A 38 8.02 4.73 15.54
N GLN A 39 7.46 5.23 14.44
CA GLN A 39 6.71 6.48 14.43
C GLN A 39 5.42 6.36 15.27
N PRO A 40 5.28 7.09 16.40
CA PRO A 40 4.11 7.00 17.27
C PRO A 40 2.80 7.38 16.58
N LEU A 41 2.82 8.19 15.51
CA LEU A 41 1.64 8.54 14.74
C LEU A 41 0.86 7.32 14.18
N HIS A 42 1.54 6.18 14.00
CA HIS A 42 0.92 4.95 13.49
C HIS A 42 0.44 3.97 14.58
N MET A 43 0.95 4.09 15.81
CA MET A 43 0.79 3.04 16.84
C MET A 43 0.36 3.55 18.22
N ASN A 44 0.38 4.86 18.47
CA ASN A 44 0.06 5.44 19.76
C ASN A 44 -1.16 6.37 19.63
N ALA A 45 -2.30 5.90 20.14
CA ALA A 45 -3.57 6.65 20.10
C ALA A 45 -3.52 7.94 20.94
N ASP A 46 -2.83 7.93 22.09
CA ASP A 46 -2.65 9.12 22.92
C ASP A 46 -1.88 10.19 22.14
N PHE A 47 -0.68 9.83 21.64
CA PHE A 47 0.11 10.74 20.82
C PHE A 47 -0.67 11.27 19.60
N ALA A 48 -1.33 10.39 18.86
CA ALA A 48 -2.06 10.77 17.65
C ALA A 48 -3.25 11.69 17.95
N SER A 49 -3.90 11.56 19.11
CA SER A 49 -5.00 12.45 19.53
C SER A 49 -4.57 13.90 19.76
N HIS A 50 -3.27 14.15 19.95
CA HIS A 50 -2.68 15.49 20.07
C HIS A 50 -2.22 16.07 18.72
N THR A 51 -2.41 15.34 17.61
CA THR A 51 -2.07 15.78 16.26
C THR A 51 -3.31 16.22 15.48
N GLU A 52 -3.13 16.85 14.32
CA GLU A 52 -4.24 17.24 13.42
C GLU A 52 -5.10 16.05 12.95
N PHE A 53 -4.56 14.82 13.00
CA PHE A 53 -5.26 13.62 12.57
C PHE A 53 -6.25 13.09 13.62
N GLY A 54 -6.09 13.44 14.90
CA GLY A 54 -6.97 13.06 16.01
C GLY A 54 -7.00 11.57 16.40
N LYS A 55 -6.46 10.68 15.56
CA LYS A 55 -6.34 9.23 15.78
C LYS A 55 -5.20 8.67 14.91
N PRO A 56 -4.70 7.45 15.19
CA PRO A 56 -3.63 6.84 14.41
C PRO A 56 -3.98 6.76 12.92
N ILE A 57 -3.01 7.07 12.07
CA ILE A 57 -3.10 6.88 10.61
C ILE A 57 -2.27 5.68 10.18
N VAL A 58 -2.68 5.04 9.10
CA VAL A 58 -1.96 3.92 8.50
C VAL A 58 -0.61 4.39 7.98
N ASN A 59 0.41 3.56 8.16
CA ASN A 59 1.73 3.78 7.60
C ASN A 59 1.66 3.87 6.07
N GLY A 60 2.12 4.98 5.48
CA GLY A 60 2.05 5.19 4.02
C GLY A 60 2.75 4.09 3.20
N MET A 61 3.81 3.49 3.75
CA MET A 61 4.51 2.37 3.09
C MET A 61 3.67 1.09 3.07
N LEU A 62 2.82 0.87 4.08
CA LEU A 62 1.86 -0.25 4.06
C LEU A 62 0.83 -0.03 2.95
N THR A 63 0.29 1.19 2.84
CA THR A 63 -0.64 1.54 1.76
C THR A 63 0.00 1.29 0.40
N MET A 64 1.21 1.81 0.17
CA MET A 64 1.93 1.61 -1.10
C MET A 64 2.20 0.13 -1.40
N ALA A 65 2.75 -0.61 -0.43
CA ALA A 65 3.07 -2.03 -0.59
C ALA A 65 1.82 -2.86 -0.90
N MET A 66 0.69 -2.56 -0.26
CA MET A 66 -0.59 -3.23 -0.51
C MET A 66 -1.14 -2.90 -1.90
N THR A 67 -1.10 -1.63 -2.31
CA THR A 67 -1.52 -1.22 -3.66
C THR A 67 -0.71 -1.92 -4.74
N VAL A 68 0.63 -1.99 -4.59
CA VAL A 68 1.50 -2.72 -5.53
C VAL A 68 1.15 -4.20 -5.52
N GLY A 69 0.96 -4.80 -4.35
CA GLY A 69 0.56 -6.21 -4.18
C GLY A 69 -0.74 -6.55 -4.91
N ILE A 70 -1.75 -5.67 -4.88
CA ILE A 70 -3.01 -5.84 -5.60
C ILE A 70 -2.78 -5.97 -7.12
N THR A 71 -1.80 -5.26 -7.67
CA THR A 71 -1.54 -5.29 -9.12
C THR A 71 -0.91 -6.60 -9.61
N VAL A 72 -0.28 -7.36 -8.72
CA VAL A 72 0.62 -8.47 -9.10
C VAL A 72 -0.11 -9.52 -9.93
N ALA A 73 -1.27 -9.99 -9.48
CA ALA A 73 -1.99 -11.08 -10.13
C ALA A 73 -2.44 -10.76 -11.58
N GLU A 74 -2.65 -9.48 -11.89
CA GLU A 74 -3.15 -9.05 -13.21
C GLU A 74 -2.04 -8.47 -14.10
N LEU A 75 -0.90 -8.07 -13.52
CA LEU A 75 0.17 -7.41 -14.25
C LEU A 75 1.46 -8.24 -14.32
N THR A 76 1.93 -8.78 -13.21
CA THR A 76 3.34 -9.25 -13.10
C THR A 76 3.52 -10.69 -12.63
N GLU A 77 2.46 -11.37 -12.17
CA GLU A 77 2.52 -12.72 -11.63
C GLU A 77 3.08 -13.71 -12.66
N GLY A 78 4.33 -14.16 -12.44
CA GLY A 78 5.02 -15.11 -13.32
C GLY A 78 5.64 -14.52 -14.58
N THR A 79 5.53 -13.21 -14.81
CA THR A 79 6.02 -12.56 -16.04
C THR A 79 7.07 -11.49 -15.80
N ILE A 80 7.10 -10.86 -14.61
CA ILE A 80 8.11 -9.84 -14.29
C ILE A 80 9.47 -10.48 -13.95
N VAL A 81 10.55 -9.84 -14.39
CA VAL A 81 11.92 -10.18 -13.97
C VAL A 81 12.26 -9.49 -12.63
N ALA A 82 12.05 -8.17 -12.56
CA ALA A 82 12.28 -7.38 -11.35
C ALA A 82 11.48 -6.06 -11.39
N ASN A 83 11.08 -5.55 -10.22
CA ASN A 83 10.63 -4.17 -10.06
C ASN A 83 11.85 -3.30 -9.74
N LEU A 84 12.17 -2.35 -10.62
CA LEU A 84 13.44 -1.60 -10.54
C LEU A 84 13.32 -0.29 -9.77
N ASP A 85 12.14 0.34 -9.76
CA ASP A 85 11.98 1.67 -9.19
C ASP A 85 10.52 1.99 -8.84
N TYR A 86 10.33 3.05 -8.06
CA TYR A 86 9.08 3.76 -7.87
C TYR A 86 9.35 5.26 -8.04
N GLU A 87 8.86 5.87 -9.12
CA GLU A 87 9.22 7.25 -9.47
C GLU A 87 8.46 8.31 -8.66
N THR A 88 7.13 8.35 -8.76
CA THR A 88 6.31 9.38 -8.12
C THR A 88 5.30 8.76 -7.16
N VAL A 89 5.62 8.80 -5.87
CA VAL A 89 4.73 8.37 -4.78
C VAL A 89 4.24 9.59 -3.99
N ARG A 90 2.93 9.73 -3.85
CA ARG A 90 2.29 10.81 -3.07
C ARG A 90 1.17 10.22 -2.23
N HIS A 91 1.07 10.65 -0.97
CA HIS A 91 -0.04 10.34 -0.08
C HIS A 91 -0.93 11.58 0.07
N PRO A 92 -1.93 11.79 -0.81
CA PRO A 92 -2.71 13.03 -0.82
C PRO A 92 -3.66 13.14 0.38
N HIS A 93 -4.06 12.01 0.96
CA HIS A 93 -4.94 11.93 2.11
C HIS A 93 -4.41 10.87 3.09
N PRO A 94 -4.61 11.06 4.40
CA PRO A 94 -4.35 10.01 5.38
C PRO A 94 -5.29 8.83 5.16
N MET A 95 -4.78 7.62 5.41
CA MET A 95 -5.59 6.40 5.50
C MET A 95 -5.80 6.06 6.97
N TYR A 96 -6.97 5.56 7.31
CA TYR A 96 -7.34 5.15 8.66
C TYR A 96 -7.65 3.66 8.73
N HIS A 97 -7.64 3.12 9.94
CA HIS A 97 -8.15 1.76 10.16
C HIS A 97 -9.64 1.69 9.78
N GLY A 98 -10.00 0.72 8.96
CA GLY A 98 -11.35 0.51 8.43
C GLY A 98 -11.57 1.03 7.00
N ASP A 99 -10.63 1.80 6.44
CA ASP A 99 -10.62 2.16 5.02
C ASP A 99 -10.29 0.96 4.12
#